data_AF-A0A924WIW6-F1
#
_entry.id   AF-A0A924WIW6-F1
#
_cell.length_a   1.000
_cell.length_b   1.000
_cell.length_c   1.000
_cell.angle_alpha   90.00
_cell.angle_beta   90.00
_cell.angle_gamma   90.00
#
_symmetry.space_group_name_H-M   'P 1'
#
loop_
_entity.id
_entity.type
_entity.pdbx_description
1 polymer ?
#
loop_
_entity_poly.entity_id
_entity_poly.type
_entity_poly.pdbx_seq_one_letter_code
_entity_poly.pdbx_strand_id
1 'polypeptide(L)'
;GVLGALLARRGVERVIATDRDSRALACARDNVERLGFSTRVQVVEADLFPDGRAPLVLCNPPWVPARASSTLEHAVYDPDSRMLKGFLSGLSQHLSAGGEGWLILSDLAEHLGLRTRTQLESMFADNGLKVVGRLDARPSHRKAADVDDPLHAARALEIVSLWRLGAEAPAD
;
A
#
# COMPACT_ATOMS: atom_id res chain seq x y z
N GLY A 1 -2.65 10.67 4.23
CA GLY A 1 -1.87 11.84 4.67
C GLY A 1 -0.46 11.86 4.08
N VAL A 2 0.46 11.05 4.63
CA VAL A 2 1.90 11.12 4.30
C VAL A 2 2.23 10.88 2.83
N LEU A 3 1.76 9.76 2.24
CA LEU A 3 2.06 9.44 0.84
C LEU A 3 1.47 10.48 -0.12
N GLY A 4 0.27 10.98 0.16
CA GLY A 4 -0.35 12.03 -0.65
C GLY A 4 0.45 13.33 -0.63
N ALA A 5 0.90 13.77 0.55
CA ALA A 5 1.77 14.94 0.67
C ALA A 5 3.14 14.72 0.02
N LEU A 6 3.70 13.51 0.11
CA LEU A 6 4.96 13.15 -0.54
C LEU A 6 4.86 13.25 -2.07
N LEU A 7 3.79 12.72 -2.67
CA LEU A 7 3.53 12.82 -4.10
C LEU A 7 3.39 14.29 -4.54
N ALA A 8 2.61 15.09 -3.81
CA ALA A 8 2.46 16.52 -4.08
C ALA A 8 3.80 17.28 -4.00
N ARG A 9 4.62 16.96 -3.00
CA ARG A 9 5.98 17.51 -2.85
C ARG A 9 6.92 17.10 -3.99
N ARG A 10 6.71 15.93 -4.58
CA ARG A 10 7.47 15.41 -5.74
C ARG A 10 6.97 15.96 -7.08
N GLY A 11 6.00 16.87 -7.07
CA GLY A 11 5.53 17.56 -8.27
C GLY A 11 4.27 16.96 -8.89
N VAL A 12 3.64 15.97 -8.26
CA VAL A 12 2.33 15.48 -8.73
C VAL A 12 1.30 16.60 -8.55
N GLU A 13 0.67 17.01 -9.65
CA GLU A 13 -0.21 18.18 -9.69
C GLU A 13 -1.54 17.94 -8.96
N ARG A 14 -2.06 16.72 -9.03
CA ARG A 14 -3.32 16.32 -8.40
C ARG A 14 -3.21 14.94 -7.77
N VAL A 15 -3.58 14.84 -6.50
CA VAL A 15 -3.60 13.62 -5.71
C VAL A 15 -4.97 13.48 -5.05
N ILE A 16 -5.57 12.30 -5.15
CA ILE A 16 -6.75 11.92 -4.36
C ILE A 16 -6.28 10.90 -3.33
N ALA A 17 -6.42 11.24 -2.06
CA ALA A 17 -6.07 10.36 -0.94
C ALA A 17 -7.35 9.83 -0.30
N THR A 18 -7.53 8.52 -0.30
CA THR A 18 -8.69 7.83 0.24
C THR A 18 -8.40 7.19 1.60
N ASP A 19 -9.41 7.13 2.46
CA ASP A 19 -9.44 6.34 3.68
C ASP A 19 -10.90 6.10 4.12
N ARG A 20 -11.13 5.14 5.02
CA ARG A 20 -12.45 4.86 5.62
C ARG A 20 -12.54 5.31 7.08
N ASP A 21 -11.41 5.46 7.77
CA ASP A 21 -11.40 5.90 9.17
C ASP A 21 -11.53 7.43 9.21
N SER A 22 -12.61 7.94 9.82
CA SER A 22 -12.88 9.37 9.94
C SER A 22 -11.75 10.14 10.65
N ARG A 23 -11.03 9.51 11.58
CA ARG A 23 -9.87 10.08 12.26
C ARG A 23 -8.65 10.13 11.33
N ALA A 24 -8.45 9.10 10.52
CA ALA A 24 -7.38 9.08 9.51
C ALA A 24 -7.61 10.16 8.45
N LEU A 25 -8.86 10.35 8.02
CA LEU A 25 -9.27 11.43 7.13
C LEU A 25 -9.01 12.81 7.74
N ALA A 26 -9.44 13.03 8.99
CA ALA A 26 -9.21 14.29 9.70
C ALA A 26 -7.70 14.59 9.84
N CYS A 27 -6.91 13.60 10.25
CA CYS A 27 -5.47 13.71 10.36
C CYS A 27 -4.81 13.97 8.99
N ALA A 28 -5.28 13.33 7.92
CA ALA A 28 -4.77 13.57 6.58
C ALA A 28 -5.06 14.99 6.09
N ARG A 29 -6.24 15.53 6.37
CA ARG A 29 -6.62 16.91 6.03
C ARG A 29 -5.75 17.94 6.77
N ASP A 30 -5.61 17.81 8.09
CA ASP A 30 -4.75 18.69 8.90
C ASP A 30 -3.29 18.66 8.43
N ASN A 31 -2.75 17.47 8.13
CA ASN A 31 -1.39 17.35 7.58
C ASN A 31 -1.23 18.03 6.21
N VAL A 32 -2.19 17.82 5.30
CA VAL A 32 -2.16 18.42 3.97
C VAL A 32 -2.23 19.95 4.04
N GLU A 33 -3.04 20.47 4.96
CA GLU A 33 -3.17 21.92 5.21
C GLU A 33 -1.88 22.52 5.76
N ARG A 34 -1.33 21.94 6.83
CA ARG A 34 -0.08 22.42 7.44
C ARG A 34 1.12 22.38 6.50
N LEU A 35 1.12 21.43 5.56
CA LEU A 35 2.18 21.30 4.55
C LEU A 35 1.92 22.16 3.30
N GLY A 36 0.81 22.89 3.22
CA GLY A 36 0.51 23.79 2.10
C GLY A 36 0.09 23.07 0.81
N PHE A 37 -0.43 21.84 0.92
CA PHE A 37 -0.81 21.02 -0.25
C PHE A 37 -2.32 20.93 -0.48
N SER A 38 -3.15 21.73 0.20
CA SER A 38 -4.63 21.66 0.12
C SER A 38 -5.18 21.86 -1.29
N THR A 39 -4.46 22.55 -2.18
CA THR A 39 -4.87 22.73 -3.59
C THR A 39 -4.54 21.54 -4.49
N ARG A 40 -3.63 20.66 -4.06
CA ARG A 40 -3.15 19.51 -4.84
C ARG A 40 -3.61 18.17 -4.30
N VAL A 41 -3.85 18.06 -3.00
CA VAL A 41 -4.24 16.80 -2.34
C VAL A 41 -5.67 16.91 -1.83
N GLN A 42 -6.57 16.16 -2.46
CA GLN A 42 -7.95 16.01 -2.03
C GLN A 42 -8.08 14.77 -1.14
N VAL A 43 -8.63 14.94 0.07
CA VAL A 43 -8.85 13.82 1.02
C VAL A 43 -10.33 13.41 1.02
N VAL A 44 -10.61 12.19 0.56
CA VAL A 44 -11.95 11.67 0.30
C VAL A 44 -12.21 10.43 1.15
N GLU A 45 -13.41 10.32 1.71
CA GLU A 45 -13.86 9.07 2.34
C GLU A 45 -14.25 8.07 1.25
N ALA A 46 -13.53 6.95 1.16
CA ALA A 46 -13.81 5.91 0.17
C ALA A 46 -13.23 4.56 0.64
N ASP A 47 -13.81 3.46 0.18
CA ASP A 47 -13.25 2.12 0.37
C ASP A 47 -12.25 1.82 -0.76
N LEU A 48 -10.96 2.01 -0.47
CA LEU A 48 -9.82 1.87 -1.37
C LEU A 48 -9.79 2.86 -2.54
N PHE A 49 -10.73 2.77 -3.47
CA PHE A 49 -10.72 3.51 -4.72
C PHE A 49 -11.86 4.55 -4.76
N PRO A 50 -11.58 5.79 -5.19
CA PRO A 50 -12.62 6.73 -5.58
C PRO A 50 -13.04 6.47 -7.04
N ASP A 51 -14.14 7.09 -7.47
CA ASP A 51 -14.54 7.05 -8.88
C ASP A 51 -13.44 7.61 -9.81
N GLY A 52 -13.25 6.94 -10.96
CA GLY A 52 -12.37 7.38 -12.04
C GLY A 52 -11.13 6.50 -12.23
N ARG A 53 -10.20 6.99 -13.06
CA ARG A 53 -8.94 6.32 -13.39
C ARG A 53 -7.75 7.25 -13.23
N ALA A 54 -6.60 6.69 -12.88
CA ALA A 54 -5.35 7.44 -12.73
C ALA A 54 -4.19 6.70 -13.43
N PRO A 55 -3.17 7.44 -13.91
CA PRO A 55 -1.93 6.83 -14.42
C PRO A 55 -1.06 6.24 -13.31
N LEU A 56 -1.32 6.61 -12.05
CA LEU A 56 -0.64 6.07 -10.87
C LEU A 56 -1.65 5.86 -9.75
N VAL A 57 -1.71 4.65 -9.20
CA VAL A 57 -2.43 4.36 -7.96
C VAL A 57 -1.45 3.77 -6.95
N LEU A 58 -1.32 4.38 -5.77
CA LEU A 58 -0.37 3.97 -4.74
C LEU A 58 -1.11 3.42 -3.51
N CYS A 59 -0.74 2.22 -3.07
CA CYS A 59 -1.29 1.57 -1.90
C CYS A 59 -0.17 1.08 -0.97
N ASN A 60 -0.34 1.32 0.33
CA ASN A 60 0.49 0.78 1.41
C ASN A 60 -0.42 0.06 2.40
N PRO A 61 -0.90 -1.16 2.07
CA PRO A 61 -1.77 -1.90 2.96
C PRO A 61 -1.00 -2.35 4.22
N PRO A 62 -1.71 -2.71 5.29
CA PRO A 62 -1.11 -3.38 6.44
C PRO A 62 -0.40 -4.67 6.01
N TRP A 63 0.71 -4.99 6.69
CA TRP A 63 1.68 -5.97 6.17
C TRP A 63 1.45 -7.41 6.65
N VAL A 64 0.81 -7.61 7.80
CA VAL A 64 0.72 -8.91 8.48
C VAL A 64 -0.69 -9.48 8.38
N PRO A 65 -0.92 -10.64 7.75
CA PRO A 65 -2.26 -11.23 7.62
C PRO A 65 -2.69 -11.97 8.91
N ALA A 66 -2.81 -11.25 10.02
CA ALA A 66 -3.30 -11.77 11.30
C ALA A 66 -4.32 -10.81 11.93
N ARG A 67 -4.93 -11.21 13.06
CA ARG A 67 -5.92 -10.37 13.76
C ARG A 67 -5.22 -9.25 14.54
N ALA A 68 -5.69 -8.01 14.37
CA ALA A 68 -5.35 -6.91 15.27
C ALA A 68 -6.03 -7.11 16.62
N SER A 69 -5.30 -6.86 17.71
CA SER A 69 -5.84 -6.85 19.07
C SER A 69 -6.25 -5.44 19.53
N SER A 70 -5.89 -4.41 18.76
CA SER A 70 -6.24 -3.00 19.04
C SER A 70 -6.43 -2.17 17.76
N THR A 71 -7.06 -1.00 17.89
CA THR A 71 -7.29 -0.12 16.72
C THR A 71 -6.00 0.42 16.09
N LEU A 72 -4.94 0.57 16.89
CA LEU A 72 -3.63 1.02 16.42
C LEU A 72 -2.92 -0.06 15.60
N GLU A 73 -3.22 -1.32 15.86
CA GLU A 73 -2.65 -2.48 15.19
C GLU A 73 -3.23 -2.72 13.79
N HIS A 74 -4.39 -2.14 13.44
CA HIS A 74 -4.93 -2.23 12.08
C HIS A 74 -4.02 -1.61 11.01
N ALA A 75 -3.04 -0.79 11.38
CA ALA A 75 -2.02 -0.29 10.46
C ALA A 75 -0.96 -1.35 10.10
N VAL A 76 -0.87 -2.42 10.88
CA VAL A 76 0.09 -3.52 10.71
C VAL A 76 -0.59 -4.80 10.27
N TYR A 77 -1.84 -5.02 10.71
CA TYR A 77 -2.55 -6.27 10.50
C TYR A 77 -3.69 -6.16 9.48
N ASP A 78 -3.70 -7.04 8.46
CA ASP A 78 -4.72 -7.16 7.42
C ASP A 78 -5.41 -8.55 7.50
N PRO A 79 -6.39 -8.75 8.39
CA PRO A 79 -7.12 -10.01 8.52
C PRO A 79 -7.64 -10.49 7.15
N ASP A 80 -7.37 -11.75 6.83
CA ASP A 80 -7.72 -12.40 5.56
C ASP A 80 -7.14 -11.71 4.31
N SER A 81 -6.16 -10.82 4.49
CA SER A 81 -5.60 -9.96 3.44
C SER A 81 -6.66 -9.11 2.72
N ARG A 82 -7.67 -8.61 3.46
CA ARG A 82 -8.82 -7.89 2.88
C ARG A 82 -8.39 -6.66 2.09
N MET A 83 -7.53 -5.81 2.64
CA MET A 83 -7.11 -4.59 1.97
C MET A 83 -6.25 -4.90 0.75
N LEU A 84 -5.32 -5.85 0.88
CA LEU A 84 -4.50 -6.30 -0.25
C LEU A 84 -5.37 -6.88 -1.37
N LYS A 85 -6.26 -7.83 -1.07
CA LYS A 85 -7.15 -8.45 -2.07
C LYS A 85 -8.08 -7.43 -2.72
N GLY A 86 -8.68 -6.54 -1.92
CA GLY A 86 -9.52 -5.47 -2.43
C GLY A 86 -8.76 -4.55 -3.39
N PHE A 87 -7.53 -4.15 -3.02
CA PHE A 87 -6.69 -3.35 -3.90
C PHE A 87 -6.40 -4.07 -5.22
N LEU A 88 -5.96 -5.33 -5.17
CA LEU A 88 -5.65 -6.09 -6.39
C LEU A 88 -6.88 -6.26 -7.29
N SER A 89 -8.05 -6.58 -6.71
CA SER A 89 -9.29 -6.77 -7.48
C SER A 89 -9.81 -5.51 -8.15
N GLY A 90 -9.56 -4.33 -7.56
CA GLY A 90 -10.02 -3.06 -8.10
C GLY A 90 -9.01 -2.38 -9.03
N LEU A 91 -7.72 -2.71 -8.92
CA LEU A 91 -6.65 -1.90 -9.50
C LEU A 91 -6.78 -1.73 -11.01
N SER A 92 -6.96 -2.81 -11.78
CA SER A 92 -7.05 -2.75 -13.25
C SER A 92 -8.18 -1.84 -13.76
N GLN A 93 -9.27 -1.72 -13.00
CA GLN A 93 -10.41 -0.85 -13.34
C GLN A 93 -10.14 0.63 -13.04
N HIS A 94 -9.18 0.93 -12.17
CA HIS A 94 -8.82 2.29 -11.75
C HIS A 94 -7.52 2.80 -12.37
N LEU A 95 -6.85 1.99 -13.20
CA LEU A 95 -5.71 2.44 -14.00
C LEU A 95 -6.17 3.03 -15.34
N SER A 96 -5.57 4.15 -15.74
CA SER A 96 -5.63 4.59 -17.14
C SER A 96 -4.78 3.67 -18.04
N ALA A 97 -4.94 3.77 -19.36
CA ALA A 97 -4.08 3.04 -20.29
C ALA A 97 -2.60 3.34 -20.01
N GLY A 98 -1.78 2.28 -19.88
CA GLY A 98 -0.36 2.38 -19.53
C GLY A 98 -0.06 2.83 -18.10
N GLY A 99 -1.07 2.96 -17.23
CA GLY A 99 -0.89 3.33 -15.83
C GLY A 99 -0.30 2.21 -14.98
N GLU A 100 0.19 2.58 -13.79
CA GLU A 100 0.80 1.65 -12.83
C GLU A 100 0.12 1.69 -11.46
N GLY A 101 -0.07 0.51 -10.87
CA GLY A 101 -0.35 0.33 -9.46
C GLY A 101 0.94 0.13 -8.68
N TRP A 102 1.19 0.97 -7.70
CA TRP A 102 2.34 0.91 -6.82
C TRP A 102 1.90 0.34 -5.47
N LEU A 103 2.35 -0.87 -5.15
CA LEU A 103 2.01 -1.57 -3.92
C LEU A 103 3.24 -1.67 -3.03
N ILE A 104 3.18 -1.08 -1.84
CA ILE A 104 4.23 -1.19 -0.82
C ILE A 104 3.89 -2.38 0.07
N LEU A 105 4.78 -3.36 0.15
CA LEU A 105 4.55 -4.57 0.94
C LEU A 105 5.85 -5.10 1.55
N SER A 106 5.78 -5.47 2.82
CA SER A 106 6.86 -6.17 3.51
C SER A 106 6.82 -7.67 3.22
N ASP A 107 7.99 -8.29 3.10
CA ASP A 107 8.16 -9.75 3.05
C ASP A 107 8.04 -10.41 4.43
N LEU A 108 7.72 -9.66 5.49
CA LEU A 108 7.53 -10.18 6.85
C LEU A 108 6.52 -11.33 6.90
N ALA A 109 5.43 -11.27 6.11
CA ALA A 109 4.47 -12.37 6.01
C ALA A 109 5.09 -13.66 5.42
N GLU A 110 6.13 -13.54 4.59
CA GLU A 110 6.89 -14.67 4.02
C GLU A 110 7.78 -15.29 5.11
N HIS A 111 8.51 -14.46 5.86
CA HIS A 111 9.36 -14.91 6.98
C HIS A 111 8.56 -15.58 8.10
N LEU A 112 7.31 -15.16 8.30
CA LEU A 112 6.40 -15.75 9.29
C LEU A 112 5.62 -16.97 8.76
N GLY A 113 5.84 -17.38 7.51
CA GLY A 113 5.16 -18.52 6.90
C GLY A 113 3.65 -18.30 6.65
N LEU A 114 3.19 -17.06 6.66
CA LEU A 114 1.77 -16.70 6.52
C LEU A 114 1.32 -16.56 5.06
N ARG A 115 2.26 -16.23 4.17
CA ARG A 115 2.05 -16.16 2.71
C ARG A 115 3.39 -16.29 2.00
N THR A 116 3.48 -17.10 0.95
CA THR A 116 4.69 -17.22 0.14
C THR A 116 4.77 -16.13 -0.94
N ARG A 117 5.99 -15.87 -1.45
CA ARG A 117 6.21 -15.03 -2.63
C ARG A 117 5.37 -15.47 -3.83
N THR A 118 5.37 -16.78 -4.11
CA THR A 118 4.59 -17.35 -5.21
C THR A 118 3.10 -17.11 -5.05
N GLN A 119 2.56 -17.26 -3.83
CA GLN A 119 1.14 -16.95 -3.57
C GLN A 119 0.82 -15.47 -3.85
N LEU A 120 1.70 -14.55 -3.45
CA LEU A 120 1.53 -13.13 -3.73
C LEU A 120 1.53 -12.83 -5.24
N GLU A 121 2.48 -13.40 -5.97
CA GLU A 121 2.58 -13.19 -7.42
C GLU A 121 1.41 -13.84 -8.18
N SER A 122 0.93 -15.01 -7.73
CA SER A 122 -0.31 -15.61 -8.22
C SER A 122 -1.51 -14.69 -7.99
N MET A 123 -1.63 -14.05 -6.81
CA MET A 123 -2.69 -13.07 -6.56
C MET A 123 -2.63 -11.88 -7.53
N PHE A 124 -1.45 -11.47 -7.99
CA PHE A 124 -1.35 -10.42 -9.02
C PHE A 124 -1.92 -10.94 -10.36
N ALA A 125 -1.44 -12.10 -10.81
CA ALA A 125 -1.87 -12.71 -12.07
C ALA A 125 -3.38 -13.00 -12.10
N ASP A 126 -3.93 -13.54 -11.00
CA ASP A 126 -5.36 -13.85 -10.85
C ASP A 126 -6.26 -12.60 -10.99
N ASN A 127 -5.70 -11.39 -10.79
CA ASN A 127 -6.39 -10.12 -10.95
C ASN A 127 -6.03 -9.40 -12.27
N GLY A 128 -5.41 -10.11 -13.22
CA GLY A 128 -5.00 -9.56 -14.52
C GLY A 128 -3.92 -8.49 -14.38
N LEU A 129 -3.02 -8.66 -13.39
CA LEU A 129 -1.92 -7.73 -13.12
C LEU A 129 -0.58 -8.45 -13.33
N LYS A 130 0.36 -7.72 -13.92
CA LYS A 130 1.75 -8.17 -14.09
C LYS A 130 2.71 -7.26 -13.36
N VAL A 131 3.81 -7.83 -12.86
CA VAL A 131 4.90 -7.05 -12.28
C VAL A 131 5.69 -6.38 -13.39
N VAL A 132 5.71 -5.04 -13.42
CA VAL A 132 6.50 -4.23 -14.36
C VAL A 132 7.77 -3.67 -13.73
N GLY A 133 7.93 -3.81 -12.42
CA GLY A 133 9.15 -3.47 -11.69
C GLY A 133 9.03 -3.74 -10.20
N ARG A 134 10.18 -3.80 -9.52
CA ARG A 134 10.25 -3.94 -8.06
C ARG A 134 11.45 -3.15 -7.53
N LEU A 135 11.24 -2.40 -6.46
CA LEU A 135 12.31 -1.71 -5.72
C LEU A 135 12.27 -2.15 -4.27
N ASP A 136 13.44 -2.50 -3.71
CA ASP A 136 13.55 -3.04 -2.37
C ASP A 136 14.21 -2.03 -1.42
N ALA A 137 13.72 -1.96 -0.19
CA ALA A 137 14.29 -1.18 0.90
C ALA A 137 14.48 -2.06 2.13
N ARG A 138 15.66 -1.99 2.74
CA ARG A 138 15.95 -2.65 4.03
C ARG A 138 15.61 -1.71 5.20
N PRO A 139 15.07 -2.22 6.32
CA PRO A 139 14.79 -1.41 7.49
C PRO A 139 16.10 -0.88 8.10
N SER A 140 16.11 0.41 8.44
CA SER A 140 17.22 1.07 9.14
C SER A 140 16.85 1.48 10.57
N HIS A 141 15.69 1.05 11.06
CA HIS A 141 15.09 1.53 12.31
C HIS A 141 15.42 0.65 13.53
N ARG A 142 15.38 1.28 14.72
CA ARG A 142 15.72 0.65 16.01
C ARG A 142 14.96 -0.63 16.33
N LYS A 143 13.69 -0.79 15.93
CA LYS A 143 12.94 -2.04 16.23
C LYS A 143 13.45 -3.25 15.43
N ALA A 144 14.13 -3.05 14.30
CA ALA A 144 14.82 -4.15 13.61
C ALA A 144 16.10 -4.59 14.35
N ALA A 145 16.62 -3.75 15.25
CA ALA A 145 17.78 -4.03 16.08
C ALA A 145 17.42 -4.42 17.53
N ASP A 146 16.12 -4.50 17.85
CA ASP A 146 15.63 -4.81 19.19
C ASP A 146 15.58 -6.32 19.41
N VAL A 147 16.57 -6.84 20.13
CA VAL A 147 16.75 -8.29 20.37
C VAL A 147 15.68 -8.89 21.29
N ASP A 148 14.97 -8.05 22.04
CA ASP A 148 13.90 -8.48 22.96
C ASP A 148 12.55 -8.62 22.23
N ASP A 149 12.46 -8.22 20.96
CA ASP A 149 11.26 -8.41 20.14
C ASP A 149 11.12 -9.88 19.71
N PRO A 150 9.98 -10.56 19.98
CA PRO A 150 9.73 -11.92 19.50
C PRO A 150 9.84 -12.10 17.99
N LEU A 151 9.69 -11.02 17.22
CA LEU A 151 9.81 -10.98 15.76
C LEU A 151 11.19 -10.47 15.31
N HIS A 152 12.16 -10.28 16.22
CA HIS A 152 13.47 -9.68 15.91
C HIS A 152 14.15 -10.33 14.71
N ALA A 153 14.24 -11.67 14.69
CA ALA A 153 14.89 -12.39 13.59
C ALA A 153 14.21 -12.12 12.23
N ALA A 154 12.89 -12.07 12.20
CA ALA A 154 12.13 -11.76 10.99
C ALA A 154 12.25 -10.28 10.58
N ARG A 155 12.23 -9.36 11.56
CA ARG A 155 12.40 -7.91 11.32
C ARG A 155 13.83 -7.53 10.90
N ALA A 156 14.83 -8.27 11.33
CA ALA A 156 16.21 -8.08 10.91
C ALA A 156 16.43 -8.46 9.44
N LEU A 157 15.65 -9.43 8.93
CA LEU A 157 15.68 -9.89 7.54
C LEU A 157 14.68 -9.19 6.63
N GLU A 158 13.73 -8.45 7.20
CA GLU A 158 12.63 -7.80 6.50
C GLU A 158 13.12 -6.95 5.32
N ILE A 159 12.41 -7.07 4.21
CA ILE A 159 12.52 -6.21 3.04
C ILE A 159 11.14 -5.64 2.76
N VAL A 160 11.07 -4.31 2.67
CA VAL A 160 9.90 -3.62 2.17
C VAL A 160 10.10 -3.37 0.69
N SER A 161 9.24 -3.98 -0.12
CA SER A 161 9.25 -3.82 -1.58
C SER A 161 8.18 -2.84 -2.03
N LEU A 162 8.54 -1.94 -2.95
CA LEU A 162 7.61 -1.27 -3.84
C LEU A 162 7.45 -2.13 -5.10
N TRP A 163 6.29 -2.77 -5.22
CA TRP A 163 5.86 -3.51 -6.39
C TRP A 163 5.18 -2.57 -7.38
N ARG A 164 5.68 -2.53 -8.60
CA ARG A 164 5.05 -1.80 -9.70
C ARG A 164 4.27 -2.80 -10.53
N LEU A 165 2.96 -2.61 -10.59
CA LEU A 165 2.00 -3.50 -11.25
C LEU A 165 1.39 -2.77 -12.45
N GLY A 166 1.30 -3.44 -13.59
CA GLY A 166 0.55 -2.96 -14.75
C GLY A 166 -0.63 -3.88 -15.03
N ALA A 167 -1.69 -3.35 -15.60
CA ALA A 167 -2.76 -4.18 -16.16
C ALA A 167 -2.20 -5.06 -17.28
N GLU A 168 -2.60 -6.32 -17.30
CA GLU A 168 -2.35 -7.21 -18.42
C GLU A 168 -3.25 -6.78 -19.60
N ALA A 169 -2.72 -6.86 -20.81
CA ALA A 169 -3.56 -6.63 -21.99
C ALA A 169 -4.58 -7.78 -22.06
N PRO A 170 -5.83 -7.53 -22.50
CA PRO A 170 -6.75 -8.62 -22.78
C PRO A 170 -6.08 -9.60 -23.75
N ALA A 171 -6.20 -10.90 -23.49
CA ALA A 171 -5.81 -11.90 -24.47
C ALA A 171 -6.75 -11.76 -25.69
N ASP A 172 -6.15 -11.60 -26.88
CA ASP A 172 -6.85 -11.55 -28.17
C ASP A 172 -7.56 -12.87 -28.49
#